data_AF-A0A353LGR7-F1
#
_entry.id   AF-A0A353LGR7-F1
#
_cell.length_a   1.000
_cell.length_b   1.000
_cell.length_c   1.000
_cell.angle_alpha   90.00
_cell.angle_beta   90.00
_cell.angle_gamma   90.00
#
_symmetry.space_group_name_H-M   'P 1'
#
loop_
_entity.id
_entity.type
_entity.pdbx_description
1 polymer ?
#
loop_
_entity_poly.entity_id
_entity_poly.type
_entity_poly.pdbx_seq_one_letter_code
_entity_poly.pdbx_strand_id
1 'polypeptide(L)'
;PDDKCCICVPLFHCFGVVLATMCCLTHGSTQVMVERFDPLLVLASIHKERCTVLHGVPTMFIAELNHPMFPLFDMSSLRTGIMAGSLCPVELMKQVNEKMFMDITSV
;
A
#
# COMPACT_ATOMS: atom_id res chain seq x y z
N PRO A 1 -0.01 -8.99 14.96
CA PRO A 1 1.42 -8.93 15.34
C PRO A 1 2.38 -9.03 14.15
N ASP A 2 2.14 -9.96 13.21
CA ASP A 2 3.07 -10.20 12.08
C ASP A 2 2.87 -9.26 10.88
N ASP A 3 1.85 -8.40 10.91
CA ASP A 3 1.60 -7.46 9.82
C ASP A 3 2.65 -6.35 9.77
N LYS A 4 3.00 -5.98 8.55
CA LYS A 4 3.88 -4.87 8.23
C LYS A 4 3.18 -3.96 7.24
N CYS A 5 2.78 -2.78 7.70
CA CYS A 5 2.06 -1.81 6.88
C CYS A 5 3.04 -0.83 6.24
N CYS A 6 3.03 -0.76 4.91
CA CYS A 6 3.75 0.27 4.17
C CYS A 6 2.96 1.58 4.22
N ILE A 7 3.44 2.53 5.01
CA ILE A 7 2.78 3.82 5.22
C ILE A 7 3.41 4.85 4.29
N CYS A 8 2.81 5.00 3.12
CA CYS A 8 3.18 5.99 2.09
C CYS A 8 2.12 7.09 1.88
N VAL A 9 1.04 7.06 2.67
CA VAL A 9 0.01 8.09 2.71
C VAL A 9 0.34 9.19 3.74
N PRO A 10 -0.09 10.44 3.53
CA PRO A 10 0.29 11.53 4.43
C PRO A 10 -0.29 11.38 5.84
N LEU A 11 0.57 11.47 6.86
CA LEU A 11 0.16 11.34 8.27
C LEU A 11 -0.76 12.46 8.77
N PHE A 12 -0.74 13.64 8.16
CA PHE A 12 -1.66 14.72 8.56
C PHE A 12 -3.12 14.44 8.15
N HIS A 13 -3.35 13.48 7.24
CA HIS A 13 -4.68 13.10 6.78
C HIS A 13 -5.21 11.93 7.59
N CYS A 14 -6.54 11.83 7.78
CA CYS A 14 -7.17 10.77 8.56
C CYS A 14 -6.77 9.36 8.07
N PHE A 15 -6.57 9.21 6.76
CA PHE A 15 -6.12 7.96 6.15
C PHE A 15 -4.73 7.52 6.65
N GLY A 16 -3.78 8.46 6.79
CA GLY A 16 -2.45 8.14 7.30
C GLY A 16 -2.44 7.94 8.81
N VAL A 17 -3.00 8.88 9.59
CA VAL A 17 -2.93 8.77 11.05
C VAL A 17 -3.82 7.68 11.62
N VAL A 18 -5.09 7.61 11.22
CA VAL A 18 -6.05 6.67 11.84
C VAL A 18 -5.96 5.29 11.19
N LEU A 19 -6.13 5.23 9.87
CA LEU A 19 -6.26 3.94 9.18
C LEU A 19 -4.92 3.21 9.01
N ALA A 20 -3.78 3.92 8.92
CA ALA A 20 -2.47 3.29 8.86
C ALA A 20 -1.77 3.24 10.24
N THR A 21 -1.38 4.39 10.79
CA THR A 21 -0.54 4.45 12.01
C THR A 21 -1.26 3.92 13.25
N MET A 22 -2.46 4.43 13.58
CA MET A 22 -3.19 3.97 14.76
C MET A 22 -3.59 2.50 14.64
N CYS A 23 -3.95 2.02 13.45
CA CYS A 23 -4.21 0.61 13.19
C CYS A 23 -3.00 -0.27 13.58
N CYS A 24 -1.79 0.14 13.17
CA CYS A 24 -0.58 -0.58 13.54
C CYS A 24 -0.33 -0.55 15.06
N LEU A 25 -0.52 0.60 15.69
CA LEU A 25 -0.30 0.78 17.13
C LEU A 25 -1.27 -0.06 17.97
N THR A 26 -2.54 -0.16 17.58
CA THR A 26 -3.55 -0.91 18.32
C THR A 26 -3.43 -2.42 18.15
N HIS A 27 -2.86 -2.90 17.04
CA HIS A 27 -2.71 -4.32 16.73
C HIS A 27 -1.26 -4.86 16.88
N GLY A 28 -0.34 -4.02 17.37
CA GLY A 28 1.07 -4.36 17.55
C GLY A 28 1.74 -4.77 16.23
N SER A 29 1.43 -4.06 15.14
CA SER A 29 1.99 -4.31 13.80
C SER A 29 3.16 -3.38 13.50
N THR A 30 4.01 -3.75 12.54
CA THR A 30 5.16 -2.94 12.14
C THR A 30 4.74 -1.83 11.18
N GLN A 31 5.25 -0.62 11.40
CA GLN A 31 5.09 0.52 10.49
C GLN A 31 6.34 0.67 9.62
N VAL A 32 6.20 0.49 8.31
CA VAL A 32 7.26 0.75 7.32
C VAL A 32 6.99 2.12 6.71
N MET A 33 7.71 3.13 7.18
CA MET A 33 7.43 4.53 6.88
C MET A 33 8.11 4.98 5.59
N VAL A 34 7.33 5.54 4.67
CA VAL A 34 7.81 6.25 3.49
C VAL A 34 7.45 7.73 3.66
N GLU A 35 8.45 8.59 3.86
CA GLU A 35 8.25 10.01 4.25
C GLU A 35 7.37 10.78 3.26
N ARG A 36 7.58 10.54 1.97
CA ARG A 36 6.80 11.11 0.88
C ARG A 36 6.57 10.05 -0.18
N PHE A 37 5.35 10.00 -0.71
CA PHE A 37 5.03 9.07 -1.79
C PHE A 37 5.98 9.24 -2.97
N ASP A 38 6.64 8.14 -3.31
CA ASP A 38 7.41 7.92 -4.51
C ASP A 38 7.18 6.44 -4.90
N PRO A 39 6.68 6.13 -6.10
CA PRO A 39 6.28 4.77 -6.46
C PRO A 39 7.44 3.78 -6.40
N LEU A 40 8.65 4.22 -6.76
CA LEU A 40 9.83 3.37 -6.69
C LEU A 40 10.21 3.06 -5.24
N LEU A 41 10.22 4.07 -4.38
CA LEU A 41 10.53 3.90 -2.97
C LEU A 41 9.50 3.00 -2.27
N VAL A 42 8.23 3.12 -2.61
CA VAL A 42 7.16 2.26 -2.10
C VAL A 42 7.38 0.80 -2.53
N LEU A 43 7.57 0.55 -3.83
CA LEU A 43 7.83 -0.80 -4.35
C LEU A 43 9.08 -1.44 -3.71
N ALA A 44 10.16 -0.66 -3.59
CA ALA A 44 11.39 -1.11 -2.94
C ALA A 44 11.20 -1.40 -1.45
N SER A 45 10.42 -0.57 -0.75
CA SER A 45 10.12 -0.76 0.68
C SER A 45 9.28 -2.01 0.92
N ILE A 46 8.24 -2.23 0.10
CA ILE A 46 7.42 -3.44 0.16
C ILE A 46 8.27 -4.68 -0.05
N HIS A 47 9.09 -4.70 -1.10
CA HIS A 47 9.96 -5.81 -1.44
C HIS A 47 10.97 -6.13 -0.32
N LYS A 48 11.68 -5.10 0.15
CA LYS A 48 12.76 -5.23 1.13
C LYS A 48 12.23 -5.64 2.50
N GLU A 49 11.19 -4.97 2.98
CA GLU A 49 10.66 -5.18 4.32
C GLU A 49 9.62 -6.32 4.38
N ARG A 50 9.22 -6.85 3.21
CA ARG A 50 8.15 -7.84 3.03
C ARG A 50 6.85 -7.34 3.64
N CYS A 51 6.41 -6.15 3.22
CA CYS A 51 5.16 -5.55 3.69
C CYS A 51 3.97 -6.46 3.36
N THR A 52 3.00 -6.53 4.27
CA THR A 52 1.78 -7.33 4.13
C THR A 52 0.56 -6.47 3.80
N VAL A 53 0.63 -5.16 4.13
CA VAL A 53 -0.46 -4.21 3.93
C VAL A 53 0.04 -2.99 3.17
N LEU A 54 -0.75 -2.52 2.20
CA LEU A 54 -0.53 -1.26 1.49
C LEU A 54 -1.83 -0.44 1.41
N HIS A 55 -1.75 0.82 1.81
CA HIS A 55 -2.85 1.77 1.68
C HIS A 55 -2.49 2.86 0.67
N GLY A 56 -3.44 3.27 -0.16
CA GLY A 56 -3.20 4.29 -1.16
C GLY A 56 -4.46 4.85 -1.78
N VAL A 57 -4.32 5.93 -2.54
CA VAL A 57 -5.37 6.42 -3.44
C VAL A 57 -5.20 5.79 -4.83
N PRO A 58 -6.23 5.74 -5.69
CA PRO A 58 -6.14 5.12 -7.01
C PRO A 58 -4.94 5.57 -7.85
N THR A 59 -4.60 6.85 -7.83
CA THR A 59 -3.46 7.39 -8.59
C THR A 59 -2.10 6.87 -8.10
N MET A 60 -1.97 6.51 -6.82
CA MET A 60 -0.73 5.92 -6.28
C MET A 60 -0.52 4.50 -6.83
N PHE A 61 -1.57 3.66 -6.79
CA PHE A 61 -1.53 2.32 -7.37
C PHE A 61 -1.28 2.36 -8.88
N ILE A 62 -1.88 3.31 -9.61
CA ILE A 62 -1.60 3.52 -11.04
C ILE A 62 -0.13 3.85 -11.26
N ALA A 63 0.46 4.71 -10.43
CA ALA A 63 1.87 5.10 -10.54
C ALA A 63 2.80 3.91 -10.27
N GLU A 64 2.50 3.08 -9.26
CA GLU A 64 3.25 1.87 -8.93
C GLU A 64 3.14 0.81 -10.04
N LEU A 65 1.92 0.48 -10.49
CA LEU A 65 1.69 -0.54 -11.52
C LEU A 65 2.30 -0.18 -12.88
N ASN A 66 2.36 1.11 -13.21
CA ASN A 66 2.96 1.60 -14.46
C ASN A 66 4.44 1.93 -14.32
N HIS A 67 5.03 1.77 -13.14
CA HIS A 67 6.43 2.08 -12.94
C HIS A 67 7.30 1.11 -13.77
N PRO A 68 8.27 1.58 -14.58
CA PRO A 68 9.06 0.71 -15.46
C PRO A 68 9.81 -0.42 -14.74
N MET A 69 10.17 -0.18 -13.47
CA MET A 69 10.86 -1.16 -12.62
C MET A 69 9.94 -2.08 -11.83
N PHE A 70 8.61 -1.96 -11.96
CA PHE A 70 7.64 -2.81 -11.23
C PHE A 70 7.97 -4.32 -11.30
N PRO A 71 8.33 -4.91 -12.46
CA PRO A 71 8.62 -6.34 -12.56
C PRO A 71 9.85 -6.81 -11.76
N LEU A 72 10.68 -5.89 -11.26
CA LEU A 72 11.87 -6.22 -10.47
C LEU A 72 11.57 -6.49 -8.99
N PHE A 73 10.37 -6.14 -8.52
CA PHE A 73 10.02 -6.18 -7.11
C PHE A 73 9.04 -7.33 -6.81
N ASP A 74 9.38 -8.15 -5.83
CA ASP A 74 8.48 -9.18 -5.27
C ASP A 74 7.38 -8.53 -4.42
N MET A 75 6.13 -8.63 -4.90
CA MET A 75 4.92 -8.14 -4.23
C MET A 75 4.16 -9.25 -3.49
N SER A 76 4.63 -10.50 -3.52
CA SER A 76 3.89 -11.67 -3.00
C SER A 76 3.69 -11.69 -1.50
N SER A 77 4.39 -10.83 -0.74
CA SER A 77 4.15 -10.67 0.70
C SER A 77 2.87 -9.88 1.02
N LEU A 78 2.40 -9.06 0.08
CA LEU A 78 1.17 -8.30 0.26
C LEU A 78 -0.02 -9.24 0.28
N ARG A 79 -1.01 -8.91 1.12
CA ARG A 79 -2.25 -9.69 1.24
C ARG A 79 -3.49 -8.83 1.21
N THR A 80 -3.41 -7.57 1.64
CA THR A 80 -4.58 -6.69 1.75
C THR A 80 -4.19 -5.22 1.73
N GLY A 81 -5.20 -4.36 1.64
CA GLY A 81 -5.02 -2.93 1.61
C GLY A 81 -6.32 -2.17 1.52
N ILE A 82 -6.20 -0.85 1.46
CA ILE A 82 -7.33 0.06 1.27
C ILE A 82 -7.01 0.96 0.09
N MET A 83 -7.96 1.03 -0.85
CA MET A 83 -8.01 2.06 -1.89
C MET A 83 -9.11 3.05 -1.52
N ALA A 84 -8.77 4.32 -1.30
CA ALA A 84 -9.75 5.32 -0.88
C ALA A 84 -9.42 6.71 -1.40
N GLY A 85 -10.31 7.68 -1.12
CA GLY A 85 -10.07 9.11 -1.36
C GLY A 85 -10.50 9.61 -2.74
N SER A 86 -10.85 8.72 -3.66
CA SER A 86 -11.53 9.04 -4.93
C SER A 86 -12.25 7.81 -5.47
N LEU A 87 -12.93 7.95 -6.61
CA LEU A 87 -13.51 6.81 -7.34
C LEU A 87 -12.46 5.73 -7.56
N CYS A 88 -12.78 4.50 -7.17
CA CYS A 88 -11.93 3.32 -7.28
C CYS A 88 -12.38 2.48 -8.49
N PRO A 89 -11.71 2.57 -9.66
CA PRO A 89 -12.14 1.84 -10.84
C PRO A 89 -11.97 0.33 -10.61
N VAL A 90 -13.02 -0.45 -10.92
CA VAL A 90 -13.01 -1.90 -10.74
C VAL A 90 -11.83 -2.57 -11.47
N GLU A 91 -11.51 -2.08 -12.66
CA GLU A 91 -10.39 -2.60 -13.44
C GLU A 91 -9.03 -2.38 -12.74
N LEU A 92 -8.85 -1.24 -12.08
CA LEU A 92 -7.64 -0.98 -11.31
C LEU A 92 -7.56 -1.92 -10.10
N MET A 93 -8.67 -2.15 -9.41
CA MET A 93 -8.71 -3.07 -8.26
C MET A 93 -8.36 -4.51 -8.68
N LYS A 94 -8.84 -4.96 -9.85
CA LYS A 94 -8.45 -6.27 -10.41
C LYS A 94 -6.96 -6.35 -10.70
N GLN A 95 -6.38 -5.31 -11.33
CA GLN A 95 -4.95 -5.28 -11.59
C GLN A 95 -4.11 -5.31 -10.31
N VAL A 96 -4.55 -4.61 -9.26
CA VAL A 96 -3.90 -4.66 -7.93
C VAL A 96 -4.02 -6.07 -7.35
N ASN A 97 -5.17 -6.73 -7.44
CA ASN A 97 -5.34 -8.10 -6.98
C ASN A 97 -4.41 -9.08 -7.70
N GLU A 98 -4.38 -9.02 -9.03
CA GLU A 98 -3.60 -9.95 -9.86
C GLU A 98 -2.09 -9.72 -9.79
N LYS A 99 -1.64 -8.45 -9.78
CA LYS A 99 -0.21 -8.11 -9.88
C LYS A 99 0.45 -7.83 -8.54
N MET A 100 -0.32 -7.38 -7.55
CA MET A 100 0.17 -7.09 -6.20
C MET A 100 -0.37 -8.07 -5.15
N PHE A 101 -1.11 -9.11 -5.53
CA PHE A 101 -1.61 -10.18 -4.65
C PHE A 101 -2.51 -9.70 -3.50
N MET A 102 -3.16 -8.55 -3.68
CA MET A 102 -3.94 -7.90 -2.62
C MET A 102 -5.45 -8.10 -2.81
N ASP A 103 -6.11 -8.59 -1.76
CA ASP A 103 -7.56 -8.37 -1.59
C ASP A 103 -7.79 -6.97 -1.03
N ILE A 104 -8.06 -6.03 -1.95
CA ILE A 104 -8.12 -4.60 -1.65
C ILE A 104 -9.55 -4.16 -1.37
N THR A 105 -9.74 -3.48 -0.24
CA THR A 105 -11.03 -2.87 0.10
C THR A 105 -11.11 -1.46 -0.48
N SER A 106 -12.18 -1.13 -1.20
CA SER A 106 -12.47 0.23 -1.63
C SER A 106 -13.36 0.97 -0.63
N VAL A 107 -13.03 2.21 -0.30
CA VAL A 107 -13.82 3.09 0.60
C VAL A 107 -14.07 4.45 -0.04
#